data_AF-A0A260ZVY6-F1
#
_entry.id   AF-A0A260ZVY6-F1
#
_cell.length_a   1.000
_cell.length_b   1.000
_cell.length_c   1.000
_cell.angle_alpha   90.00
_cell.angle_beta   90.00
_cell.angle_gamma   90.00
#
_symmetry.space_group_name_H-M   'P 1'
#
loop_
_entity.id
_entity.type
_entity.pdbx_description
1 polymer ?
#
loop_
_entity_poly.entity_id
_entity_poly.type
_entity_poly.pdbx_seq_one_letter_code
_entity_poly.pdbx_strand_id
1 'polypeptide(L)'
;MSSTKMLGVSQPISLATPSQKDIQLNKSLNEYLKEFKCFESKEETCQRVNTLSKLNLLVKKWIKNLTDVRIPNGRQVDAGGKLMAFGSYRLGVHSSGADIDTVVVAPRHVTRMDFFTSFKQLLMMDPNVKELQAVENAFVPIITMTYSGIELDMLFARLDQSTIPENIDLSDDSLLVNLDEASIRSLNGIRVAEQLLKLVPNRDTFCQSLRAIKL
;
A
#
# COMPACT_ATOMS: atom_id res chain seq x y z
N MET A 1 1.54 10.57 36.30
CA MET A 1 0.94 9.24 36.15
C MET A 1 0.80 8.97 34.65
N SER A 2 1.47 7.95 34.12
CA SER A 2 1.35 7.59 32.70
C SER A 2 -0.04 7.00 32.48
N SER A 3 -0.90 7.67 31.72
CA SER A 3 -2.20 7.11 31.34
C SER A 3 -1.94 5.87 30.48
N THR A 4 -2.29 4.69 30.98
CA THR A 4 -2.30 3.47 30.17
C THR A 4 -3.17 3.74 28.94
N LYS A 5 -2.55 3.74 27.75
CA LYS A 5 -3.25 4.01 26.49
C LYS A 5 -4.31 2.92 26.30
N MET A 6 -5.59 3.28 26.42
CA MET A 6 -6.69 2.37 26.13
C MET A 6 -6.69 2.11 24.62
N LEU A 7 -6.52 0.86 24.23
CA LEU A 7 -6.56 0.40 22.84
C LEU A 7 -7.82 -0.44 22.67
N GLY A 8 -8.74 0.05 21.84
CA GLY A 8 -10.08 -0.53 21.67
C GLY A 8 -11.17 0.21 22.44
N VAL A 9 -12.38 -0.35 22.43
CA VAL A 9 -13.58 0.25 23.06
C VAL A 9 -13.89 -0.30 24.45
N SER A 10 -13.07 -1.25 24.94
CA SER A 10 -13.24 -1.91 26.23
C SER A 10 -11.90 -2.15 26.92
N GLN A 11 -11.95 -2.54 28.20
CA GLN A 11 -10.77 -2.90 28.98
C GLN A 11 -10.16 -4.22 28.49
N PRO A 12 -8.84 -4.42 28.65
CA PRO A 12 -8.20 -5.69 28.33
C PRO A 12 -8.75 -6.81 29.23
N ILE A 13 -8.98 -7.99 28.66
CA ILE A 13 -9.44 -9.17 29.40
C ILE A 13 -8.38 -9.63 30.41
N SER A 14 -7.10 -9.56 30.03
CA SER A 14 -5.97 -9.92 30.87
C SER A 14 -4.77 -9.05 30.51
N LEU A 15 -4.00 -8.69 31.55
CA LEU A 15 -2.69 -8.04 31.44
C LEU A 15 -1.54 -9.01 31.76
N ALA A 16 -1.84 -10.31 31.91
CA ALA A 16 -0.84 -11.31 32.20
C ALA A 16 0.16 -11.44 31.03
N THR A 17 1.45 -11.42 31.36
CA THR A 17 2.53 -11.66 30.40
C THR A 17 2.69 -13.16 30.12
N PRO A 18 3.26 -13.55 28.97
CA PRO A 18 3.47 -14.96 28.65
C PRO A 18 4.38 -15.67 29.66
N SER A 19 4.09 -16.93 29.94
CA SER A 19 4.94 -17.81 30.72
C SER A 19 6.13 -18.32 29.90
N GLN A 20 7.11 -18.97 30.54
CA GLN A 20 8.21 -19.62 29.83
C GLN A 20 7.71 -20.70 28.84
N LYS A 21 6.63 -21.40 29.18
CA LYS A 21 6.01 -22.39 28.29
C LYS A 21 5.43 -21.74 27.04
N ASP A 22 4.75 -20.60 27.19
CA ASP A 22 4.17 -19.85 26.06
C ASP A 22 5.28 -19.35 25.12
N ILE A 23 6.41 -18.89 25.68
CA ILE A 23 7.57 -18.47 24.88
C ILE A 23 8.14 -19.64 24.07
N GLN A 24 8.21 -20.85 24.65
CA GLN A 24 8.67 -22.05 23.93
C GLN A 24 7.70 -22.43 22.81
N LEU A 25 6.39 -22.45 23.08
CA LEU A 25 5.38 -22.71 22.06
C LEU A 25 5.42 -21.66 20.94
N ASN A 26 5.67 -20.39 21.27
CA ASN A 26 5.81 -19.33 20.29
C ASN A 26 7.04 -19.53 19.38
N LYS A 27 8.12 -20.14 19.87
CA LYS A 27 9.26 -20.52 19.03
C LYS A 27 8.89 -21.64 18.06
N SER A 28 8.23 -22.69 18.53
CA SER A 28 7.76 -23.78 17.66
C SER A 28 6.77 -23.30 16.59
N LEU A 29 5.86 -22.38 16.95
CA LEU A 29 4.98 -21.74 15.98
C LEU A 29 5.78 -21.00 14.90
N ASN A 30 6.82 -20.24 15.28
CA ASN A 30 7.66 -19.53 14.32
C ASN A 30 8.42 -20.47 13.38
N GLU A 31 8.90 -21.61 13.87
CA GLU A 31 9.55 -22.63 13.04
C GLU A 31 8.56 -23.20 12.02
N TYR A 32 7.34 -23.53 12.45
CA TYR A 32 6.28 -24.01 11.58
C TYR A 32 5.90 -22.98 10.49
N LEU A 33 5.73 -21.71 10.87
CA LEU A 33 5.44 -20.63 9.91
C LEU A 33 6.56 -20.46 8.86
N LYS A 34 7.83 -20.67 9.23
CA LYS A 34 8.94 -20.64 8.27
C LYS A 34 8.90 -21.81 7.30
N GLU A 35 8.58 -23.01 7.77
CA GLU A 35 8.43 -24.20 6.93
C GLU A 35 7.36 -24.01 5.84
N PHE A 36 6.25 -23.37 6.20
CA PHE A 36 5.15 -23.04 5.29
C PHE A 36 5.38 -21.75 4.47
N LYS A 37 6.61 -21.24 4.39
CA LYS A 37 6.98 -20.03 3.62
C LYS A 37 6.11 -18.80 3.93
N CYS A 38 5.63 -18.71 5.17
CA CYS A 38 4.90 -17.54 5.66
C CYS A 38 5.85 -16.35 5.91
N PHE A 39 7.14 -16.46 5.63
CA PHE A 39 8.09 -15.35 5.66
C PHE A 39 8.79 -15.25 4.32
N GLU A 40 8.94 -14.02 3.85
CA GLU A 40 9.65 -13.71 2.63
C GLU A 40 11.16 -13.73 2.83
N SER A 41 11.90 -14.14 1.81
CA SER A 41 13.37 -14.06 1.79
C SER A 41 13.86 -12.61 1.70
N LYS A 42 15.12 -12.37 2.05
CA LYS A 42 15.71 -11.01 1.95
C LYS A 42 15.81 -10.57 0.49
N GLU A 43 16.07 -11.52 -0.39
CA GLU A 43 16.21 -11.35 -1.84
C GLU A 43 14.89 -10.90 -2.45
N GLU A 44 13.79 -11.60 -2.15
CA GLU A 44 12.44 -11.21 -2.58
C GLU A 44 12.05 -9.83 -2.01
N THR A 45 12.33 -9.57 -0.73
CA THR A 45 12.07 -8.26 -0.10
C THR A 45 12.77 -7.14 -0.87
N CYS A 46 14.06 -7.35 -1.20
CA CYS A 46 14.86 -6.40 -1.98
C CYS A 46 14.28 -6.20 -3.39
N GLN A 47 13.85 -7.28 -4.05
CA GLN A 47 13.21 -7.22 -5.36
C GLN A 47 11.93 -6.38 -5.31
N ARG A 48 11.06 -6.57 -4.30
CA ARG A 48 9.83 -5.78 -4.13
C ARG A 48 10.12 -4.29 -3.90
N VAL A 49 11.09 -3.97 -3.05
CA VAL A 49 11.50 -2.57 -2.81
C VAL A 49 12.00 -1.90 -4.09
N ASN A 50 12.79 -2.62 -4.89
CA ASN A 50 13.29 -2.13 -6.18
C ASN A 50 12.15 -1.93 -7.19
N THR A 51 11.21 -2.87 -7.27
CA THR A 51 10.02 -2.78 -8.13
C THR A 51 9.16 -1.57 -7.77
N LEU A 52 8.84 -1.40 -6.48
CA LEU A 52 8.06 -0.25 -6.01
C LEU A 52 8.78 1.08 -6.29
N SER A 53 10.09 1.13 -6.13
CA SER A 53 10.90 2.33 -6.41
C SER A 53 10.86 2.72 -7.89
N LYS A 54 11.00 1.74 -8.80
CA LYS A 54 10.90 1.97 -10.25
C LYS A 54 9.51 2.44 -10.67
N LEU A 55 8.47 1.79 -10.17
CA LEU A 55 7.08 2.17 -10.47
C LEU A 55 6.74 3.56 -9.91
N ASN A 56 7.22 3.90 -8.70
CA ASN A 56 7.04 5.23 -8.14
C ASN A 56 7.70 6.31 -9.01
N LEU A 57 8.89 6.05 -9.55
CA LEU A 57 9.54 6.96 -10.50
C LEU A 57 8.72 7.10 -11.79
N LEU A 58 8.16 6.01 -12.29
CA LEU A 58 7.30 6.02 -13.49
C LEU A 58 6.03 6.86 -13.27
N VAL A 59 5.39 6.71 -12.10
CA VAL A 59 4.23 7.51 -11.68
C VAL A 59 4.58 9.00 -11.64
N LYS A 60 5.70 9.37 -11.00
CA LYS A 60 6.14 10.78 -10.92
C LYS A 60 6.43 11.36 -12.31
N LYS A 61 7.11 10.59 -13.18
CA LYS A 61 7.38 11.00 -14.57
C LYS A 61 6.08 11.21 -15.35
N TRP A 62 5.12 10.30 -15.20
CA TRP A 62 3.81 10.41 -15.85
C TRP A 62 3.04 11.65 -15.38
N ILE A 63 2.93 11.88 -14.07
CA ILE A 63 2.27 13.07 -13.51
C ILE A 63 2.99 14.35 -13.96
N LYS A 64 4.32 14.34 -14.02
CA LYS A 64 5.10 15.49 -14.50
C LYS A 64 4.76 15.83 -15.95
N ASN A 65 4.72 14.83 -16.83
CA ASN A 65 4.34 15.03 -18.24
C ASN A 65 2.92 15.63 -18.38
N LEU A 66 1.96 15.15 -17.59
CA LEU A 66 0.60 15.71 -17.60
C LEU A 66 0.56 17.14 -17.07
N THR A 67 1.34 17.42 -16.02
CA THR A 67 1.43 18.75 -15.40
C THR A 67 2.00 19.77 -16.38
N ASP A 68 3.03 19.40 -17.13
CA ASP A 68 3.70 20.26 -18.11
C ASP A 68 2.78 20.73 -19.23
N VAL A 69 1.76 19.93 -19.57
CA VAL A 69 0.81 20.22 -20.65
C VAL A 69 -0.43 20.95 -20.14
N ARG A 70 -0.91 20.62 -18.93
CA ARG A 70 -2.22 21.08 -18.44
C ARG A 70 -2.18 22.30 -17.54
N ILE A 71 -1.04 22.58 -16.91
CA ILE A 71 -0.90 23.68 -15.96
C ILE A 71 -0.11 24.81 -16.62
N PRO A 72 -0.58 26.07 -16.58
CA PRO A 72 0.22 27.22 -16.99
C PRO A 72 1.56 27.24 -16.25
N ASN A 73 2.68 27.38 -16.97
CA ASN A 73 4.04 27.24 -16.42
C ASN A 73 4.31 25.87 -15.74
N GLY A 74 3.56 24.82 -16.10
CA GLY A 74 3.63 23.48 -15.49
C GLY A 74 5.03 22.85 -15.51
N ARG A 75 5.88 23.20 -16.48
CA ARG A 75 7.30 22.79 -16.53
C ARG A 75 8.07 23.14 -15.26
N GLN A 76 7.73 24.25 -14.60
CA GLN A 76 8.37 24.69 -13.35
C GLN A 76 7.66 24.16 -12.10
N VAL A 77 6.48 23.55 -12.26
CA VAL A 77 5.69 23.01 -11.15
C VAL A 77 6.13 21.58 -10.86
N ASP A 78 6.48 21.31 -9.60
CA ASP A 78 6.57 19.95 -9.09
C ASP A 78 5.23 19.54 -8.50
N ALA A 79 4.44 18.81 -9.30
CA ALA A 79 3.14 18.30 -8.87
C ALA A 79 3.27 17.08 -7.94
N GLY A 80 4.46 16.49 -7.85
CA GLY A 80 4.72 15.28 -7.09
C GLY A 80 3.97 14.07 -7.65
N GLY A 81 3.38 13.30 -6.74
CA GLY A 81 2.72 12.02 -7.01
C GLY A 81 3.42 10.89 -6.28
N LYS A 82 2.65 9.90 -5.84
CA LYS A 82 3.20 8.83 -5.01
C LYS A 82 2.53 7.49 -5.28
N LEU A 83 3.34 6.45 -5.47
CA LEU A 83 2.91 5.07 -5.38
C LEU A 83 3.10 4.59 -3.94
N MET A 84 2.05 4.04 -3.35
CA MET A 84 2.08 3.54 -1.98
C MET A 84 1.54 2.12 -1.94
N ALA A 85 2.29 1.21 -1.30
CA ALA A 85 1.83 -0.15 -1.05
C ALA A 85 0.92 -0.22 0.18
N PHE A 86 -0.07 -1.11 0.15
CA PHE A 86 -1.01 -1.35 1.25
C PHE A 86 -1.18 -2.84 1.53
N GLY A 87 -2.28 -3.20 2.19
CA GLY A 87 -2.67 -4.59 2.38
C GLY A 87 -1.67 -5.39 3.20
N SER A 88 -1.52 -6.67 2.84
CA SER A 88 -0.66 -7.60 3.58
C SER A 88 0.82 -7.19 3.57
N TYR A 89 1.28 -6.58 2.48
CA TYR A 89 2.63 -6.05 2.35
C TYR A 89 2.88 -4.90 3.33
N ARG A 90 1.96 -3.94 3.40
CA ARG A 90 2.07 -2.82 4.35
C ARG A 90 1.99 -3.25 5.81
N LEU A 91 1.17 -4.27 6.10
CA LEU A 91 1.08 -4.86 7.44
C LEU A 91 2.31 -5.72 7.80
N GLY A 92 3.19 -6.03 6.85
CA GLY A 92 4.34 -6.90 7.07
C GLY A 92 3.92 -8.34 7.39
N VAL A 93 2.84 -8.82 6.76
CA VAL A 93 2.28 -10.18 6.92
C VAL A 93 2.11 -10.90 5.58
N HIS A 94 2.74 -10.40 4.52
CA HIS A 94 2.78 -11.05 3.20
C HIS A 94 3.69 -12.28 3.22
N SER A 95 3.29 -13.30 2.47
CA SER A 95 4.04 -14.55 2.28
C SER A 95 4.89 -14.46 1.01
N SER A 96 5.84 -15.39 0.85
CA SER A 96 6.57 -15.54 -0.42
C SER A 96 5.57 -15.77 -1.57
N GLY A 97 5.81 -15.11 -2.70
CA GLY A 97 4.92 -15.17 -3.87
C GLY A 97 3.60 -14.39 -3.77
N ALA A 98 3.31 -13.70 -2.67
CA ALA A 98 2.12 -12.85 -2.57
C ALA A 98 2.17 -11.68 -3.58
N ASP A 99 1.02 -11.18 -3.98
CA ASP A 99 0.85 -9.94 -4.74
C ASP A 99 1.22 -8.70 -3.91
N ILE A 100 1.41 -7.56 -4.59
CA ILE A 100 1.52 -6.26 -3.92
C ILE A 100 0.34 -5.39 -4.30
N ASP A 101 -0.51 -5.12 -3.30
CA ASP A 101 -1.51 -4.08 -3.33
C ASP A 101 -0.86 -2.69 -3.34
N THR A 102 -1.15 -1.87 -4.35
CA THR A 102 -0.62 -0.50 -4.48
C THR A 102 -1.69 0.49 -4.88
N VAL A 103 -1.51 1.76 -4.49
CA VAL A 103 -2.35 2.86 -4.95
C VAL A 103 -1.47 4.03 -5.41
N VAL A 104 -1.82 4.57 -6.57
CA VAL A 104 -1.29 5.82 -7.09
C VAL A 104 -2.09 6.98 -6.51
N VAL A 105 -1.41 7.85 -5.78
CA VAL A 105 -1.96 9.09 -5.24
C VAL A 105 -1.51 10.24 -6.14
N ALA A 106 -2.47 10.90 -6.77
CA ALA A 106 -2.25 11.91 -7.79
C ALA A 106 -2.96 13.24 -7.45
N PRO A 107 -2.44 14.38 -7.96
CA PRO A 107 -3.07 15.70 -7.76
C PRO A 107 -4.32 15.88 -8.62
N ARG A 108 -5.12 16.91 -8.31
CA ARG A 108 -6.48 17.14 -8.85
C ARG A 108 -6.59 17.23 -10.37
N HIS A 109 -5.54 17.66 -11.07
CA HIS A 109 -5.52 17.78 -12.54
C HIS A 109 -5.22 16.46 -13.27
N VAL A 110 -4.87 15.41 -12.53
CA VAL A 110 -4.67 14.05 -13.05
C VAL A 110 -5.92 13.23 -12.78
N THR A 111 -6.52 12.69 -13.84
CA THR A 111 -7.82 12.03 -13.76
C THR A 111 -7.68 10.51 -13.80
N ARG A 112 -8.74 9.81 -13.39
CA ARG A 112 -8.85 8.36 -13.51
C ARG A 112 -8.78 7.89 -14.97
N MET A 113 -9.34 8.68 -15.89
CA MET A 113 -9.22 8.43 -17.32
C MET A 113 -7.75 8.45 -17.77
N ASP A 114 -6.93 9.37 -17.24
CA ASP A 114 -5.50 9.42 -17.58
C ASP A 114 -4.75 8.17 -17.09
N PHE A 115 -5.13 7.65 -15.93
CA PHE A 115 -4.58 6.42 -15.36
C PHE A 115 -4.87 5.21 -16.26
N PHE A 116 -6.10 5.08 -16.75
CA PHE A 116 -6.49 3.97 -17.63
C PHE A 116 -6.13 4.16 -19.11
N THR A 117 -5.71 5.36 -19.51
CA THR A 117 -5.28 5.65 -20.89
C THR A 117 -3.76 5.87 -20.96
N SER A 118 -3.30 7.08 -20.66
CA SER A 118 -1.90 7.47 -20.83
C SER A 118 -0.92 6.71 -19.92
N PHE A 119 -1.29 6.42 -18.67
CA PHE A 119 -0.42 5.66 -17.76
C PHE A 119 -0.40 4.17 -18.13
N LYS A 120 -1.56 3.59 -18.44
CA LYS A 120 -1.66 2.24 -19.01
C LYS A 120 -0.76 2.09 -20.26
N GLN A 121 -0.81 3.04 -21.18
CA GLN A 121 0.05 3.01 -22.37
C GLN A 121 1.54 3.09 -22.00
N LEU A 122 1.90 3.93 -21.03
CA LEU A 122 3.27 4.02 -20.52
C LEU A 122 3.75 2.69 -19.92
N LEU A 123 2.89 1.99 -19.17
CA LEU A 123 3.17 0.66 -18.63
C LEU A 123 3.34 -0.38 -19.75
N MET A 124 2.48 -0.37 -20.77
CA MET A 124 2.59 -1.30 -21.91
C MET A 124 3.90 -1.14 -22.70
N MET A 125 4.57 0.02 -22.61
CA MET A 125 5.86 0.28 -23.25
C MET A 125 7.06 -0.14 -22.37
N ASP A 126 6.87 -0.44 -21.08
CA ASP A 126 7.94 -0.88 -20.20
C ASP A 126 8.18 -2.39 -20.39
N PRO A 127 9.38 -2.83 -20.82
CA PRO A 127 9.67 -4.24 -21.05
C PRO A 127 9.62 -5.11 -19.78
N ASN A 128 9.60 -4.50 -18.59
CA ASN A 128 9.43 -5.21 -17.33
C ASN A 128 7.98 -5.60 -17.03
N VAL A 129 7.01 -5.01 -17.73
CA VAL A 129 5.58 -5.25 -17.53
C VAL A 129 5.13 -6.43 -18.38
N LYS A 130 4.42 -7.36 -17.75
CA LYS A 130 3.75 -8.51 -18.38
C LYS A 130 2.31 -8.58 -17.88
N GLU A 131 1.46 -9.29 -18.63
CA GLU A 131 0.10 -9.64 -18.21
C GLU A 131 -0.76 -8.45 -17.76
N LEU A 132 -0.53 -7.27 -18.33
CA LEU A 132 -1.25 -6.06 -17.94
C LEU A 132 -2.73 -6.18 -18.30
N GLN A 133 -3.60 -6.01 -17.30
CA GLN A 133 -5.04 -5.94 -17.44
C GLN A 133 -5.57 -4.69 -16.74
N ALA A 134 -6.62 -4.09 -17.30
CA ALA A 134 -7.26 -2.91 -16.74
C ALA A 134 -8.76 -3.15 -16.62
N VAL A 135 -9.30 -2.99 -15.40
CA VAL A 135 -10.71 -3.19 -15.09
C VAL A 135 -11.29 -1.89 -14.57
N GLU A 136 -11.90 -1.13 -15.47
CA GLU A 136 -12.45 0.21 -15.16
C GLU A 136 -13.83 0.16 -14.48
N ASN A 137 -14.63 -0.86 -14.79
CA ASN A 137 -16.03 -0.97 -14.37
C ASN A 137 -16.22 -1.81 -13.09
N ALA A 138 -15.16 -2.00 -12.30
CA ALA A 138 -15.24 -2.70 -11.01
C ALA A 138 -15.68 -1.76 -9.87
N PHE A 139 -16.05 -2.33 -8.72
CA PHE A 139 -16.39 -1.56 -7.51
C PHE A 139 -15.25 -0.62 -7.08
N VAL A 140 -14.01 -1.07 -7.24
CA VAL A 140 -12.79 -0.25 -7.18
C VAL A 140 -12.02 -0.49 -8.48
N PRO A 141 -11.94 0.52 -9.37
CA PRO A 141 -11.22 0.40 -10.63
C PRO A 141 -9.72 0.10 -10.41
N ILE A 142 -9.16 -0.82 -11.19
CA ILE A 142 -7.83 -1.39 -10.95
C ILE A 142 -7.06 -1.69 -12.25
N ILE A 143 -5.74 -1.52 -12.23
CA ILE A 143 -4.81 -2.12 -13.20
C ILE A 143 -4.06 -3.24 -12.49
N THR A 144 -4.07 -4.45 -13.04
CA THR A 144 -3.28 -5.57 -12.57
C THR A 144 -2.17 -5.88 -13.57
N MET A 145 -1.00 -6.31 -13.09
CA MET A 145 0.13 -6.67 -13.95
C MET A 145 1.19 -7.48 -13.21
N THR A 146 2.09 -8.11 -13.97
CA THR A 146 3.33 -8.69 -13.46
C THR A 146 4.50 -7.77 -13.81
N TYR A 147 5.14 -7.14 -12.82
CA TYR A 147 6.32 -6.27 -13.04
C TYR A 147 7.59 -6.93 -12.54
N SER A 148 8.55 -7.19 -13.44
CA SER A 148 9.81 -7.88 -13.11
C SER A 148 9.59 -9.19 -12.31
N GLY A 149 8.52 -9.93 -12.64
CA GLY A 149 8.15 -11.20 -11.99
C GLY A 149 7.35 -11.09 -10.69
N ILE A 150 6.89 -9.89 -10.32
CA ILE A 150 6.04 -9.67 -9.13
C ILE A 150 4.65 -9.25 -9.58
N GLU A 151 3.62 -9.96 -9.11
CA GLU A 151 2.21 -9.60 -9.31
C GLU A 151 1.86 -8.34 -8.51
N LEU A 152 1.17 -7.41 -9.17
CA LEU A 152 0.84 -6.08 -8.67
C LEU A 152 -0.60 -5.72 -9.01
N ASP A 153 -1.26 -5.22 -7.98
CA ASP A 153 -2.59 -4.63 -8.05
C ASP A 153 -2.43 -3.12 -7.85
N MET A 154 -2.85 -2.32 -8.82
CA MET A 154 -2.66 -0.87 -8.82
C MET A 154 -3.99 -0.13 -8.91
N LEU A 155 -4.33 0.50 -7.79
CA LEU A 155 -5.47 1.40 -7.65
C LEU A 155 -5.07 2.84 -7.95
N PHE A 156 -6.06 3.71 -8.12
CA PHE A 156 -5.85 5.13 -8.36
C PHE A 156 -6.74 5.99 -7.46
N ALA A 157 -6.14 6.98 -6.81
CA ALA A 157 -6.81 7.99 -6.02
C ALA A 157 -6.33 9.39 -6.43
N ARG A 158 -7.29 10.27 -6.72
CA ARG A 158 -7.03 11.67 -7.05
C ARG A 158 -7.41 12.55 -5.89
N LEU A 159 -6.45 13.21 -5.25
CA LEU A 159 -6.72 14.15 -4.16
C LEU A 159 -7.13 15.52 -4.69
N ASP A 160 -7.95 16.26 -3.92
CA ASP A 160 -8.26 17.67 -4.18
C ASP A 160 -7.12 18.60 -3.76
N GLN A 161 -5.91 18.32 -4.27
CA GLN A 161 -4.70 19.08 -4.01
C GLN A 161 -3.98 19.37 -5.33
N SER A 162 -3.34 20.52 -5.44
CA SER A 162 -2.54 20.88 -6.62
C SER A 162 -1.23 20.11 -6.72
N THR A 163 -0.69 19.67 -5.59
CA THR A 163 0.61 19.01 -5.45
C THR A 163 0.50 17.91 -4.40
N ILE A 164 1.19 16.79 -4.59
CA ILE A 164 1.23 15.69 -3.61
C ILE A 164 2.60 15.69 -2.91
N PRO A 165 2.66 15.93 -1.59
CA PRO A 165 3.93 15.96 -0.85
C PRO A 165 4.47 14.55 -0.60
N GLU A 166 5.81 14.40 -0.55
CA GLU A 166 6.48 13.11 -0.29
C GLU A 166 6.09 12.51 1.07
N ASN A 167 5.88 13.35 2.07
CA ASN A 167 5.54 12.96 3.44
C ASN A 167 4.02 12.97 3.72
N ILE A 168 3.19 12.85 2.67
CA ILE A 168 1.73 12.81 2.84
C ILE A 168 1.30 11.73 3.85
N ASP A 169 0.50 12.15 4.83
CA ASP A 169 -0.15 11.26 5.80
C ASP A 169 -1.58 10.99 5.36
N LEU A 170 -1.79 9.83 4.72
CA LEU A 170 -3.12 9.43 4.26
C LEU A 170 -4.09 9.10 5.39
N SER A 171 -3.65 9.07 6.66
CA SER A 171 -4.55 8.89 7.80
C SER A 171 -5.31 10.16 8.20
N ASP A 172 -4.97 11.32 7.65
CA ASP A 172 -5.73 12.55 7.83
C ASP A 172 -7.06 12.50 7.05
N ASP A 173 -8.17 12.65 7.78
CA ASP A 173 -9.53 12.64 7.22
C ASP A 173 -9.81 13.85 6.32
N SER A 174 -9.08 14.96 6.50
CA SER A 174 -9.23 16.16 5.67
C SER A 174 -8.94 15.88 4.19
N LEU A 175 -8.12 14.87 3.89
CA LEU A 175 -7.78 14.46 2.53
C LEU A 175 -8.95 13.80 1.79
N LEU A 176 -10.00 13.39 2.51
CA LEU A 176 -11.17 12.72 1.91
C LEU A 176 -12.22 13.70 1.40
N VAL A 177 -12.07 14.99 1.69
CA VAL A 177 -13.00 16.04 1.25
C VAL A 177 -12.93 16.17 -0.28
N ASN A 178 -14.09 16.31 -0.93
CA ASN A 178 -14.27 16.46 -2.38
C ASN A 178 -13.73 15.31 -3.25
N LEU A 179 -13.50 14.13 -2.67
CA LEU A 179 -13.11 12.94 -3.43
C LEU A 179 -14.32 12.22 -4.04
N ASP A 180 -14.12 11.62 -5.21
CA ASP A 180 -15.06 10.66 -5.76
C ASP A 180 -15.05 9.35 -4.95
N GLU A 181 -16.18 8.62 -4.94
CA GLU A 181 -16.32 7.37 -4.17
C GLU A 181 -15.22 6.35 -4.50
N ALA A 182 -14.81 6.25 -5.77
CA ALA A 182 -13.76 5.32 -6.16
C ALA A 182 -12.41 5.71 -5.56
N SER A 183 -12.06 7.00 -5.53
CA SER A 183 -10.85 7.49 -4.84
C SER A 183 -10.89 7.22 -3.33
N ILE A 184 -12.04 7.43 -2.68
CA ILE A 184 -12.22 7.11 -1.25
C ILE A 184 -11.98 5.61 -1.01
N ARG A 185 -12.60 4.74 -1.82
CA ARG A 185 -12.41 3.29 -1.71
C ARG A 185 -10.96 2.88 -1.95
N SER A 186 -10.28 3.48 -2.92
CA SER A 186 -8.86 3.20 -3.19
C SER A 186 -7.94 3.61 -2.04
N LEU A 187 -8.25 4.69 -1.31
CA LEU A 187 -7.46 5.13 -0.15
C LEU A 187 -7.75 4.32 1.12
N ASN A 188 -8.94 3.73 1.23
CA ASN A 188 -9.34 2.95 2.41
C ASN A 188 -8.37 1.81 2.72
N GLY A 189 -7.81 1.15 1.70
CA GLY A 189 -6.84 0.06 1.89
C GLY A 189 -5.62 0.47 2.73
N ILE A 190 -5.00 1.62 2.41
CA ILE A 190 -3.89 2.17 3.22
C ILE A 190 -4.38 2.59 4.59
N ARG A 191 -5.49 3.33 4.64
CA ARG A 191 -5.99 3.93 5.88
C ARG A 191 -6.34 2.88 6.92
N VAL A 192 -6.97 1.78 6.52
CA VAL A 192 -7.28 0.65 7.39
C VAL A 192 -6.01 0.00 7.94
N ALA A 193 -5.02 -0.27 7.08
CA ALA A 193 -3.75 -0.87 7.52
C ALA A 193 -3.02 0.02 8.54
N GLU A 194 -2.94 1.33 8.30
CA GLU A 194 -2.33 2.29 9.23
C GLU A 194 -3.08 2.35 10.57
N GLN A 195 -4.41 2.39 10.55
CA GLN A 195 -5.21 2.43 11.77
C GLN A 195 -5.07 1.14 12.58
N LEU A 196 -5.06 -0.03 11.92
CA LEU A 196 -4.79 -1.31 12.59
C LEU A 196 -3.44 -1.28 13.32
N LEU A 197 -2.38 -0.83 12.65
CA LEU A 197 -1.04 -0.73 13.26
C LEU A 197 -0.91 0.32 14.37
N LYS A 198 -1.85 1.29 14.45
CA LYS A 198 -1.95 2.28 15.54
C LYS A 198 -2.78 1.77 16.73
N LEU A 199 -3.67 0.80 16.49
CA LEU A 199 -4.62 0.26 17.47
C LEU A 199 -4.14 -1.01 18.18
N VAL A 200 -3.06 -1.65 17.72
CA VAL A 200 -2.51 -2.85 18.36
C VAL A 200 -1.46 -2.51 19.42
N PRO A 201 -1.44 -3.22 20.58
CA PRO A 201 -0.49 -2.95 21.66
C PRO A 201 0.95 -3.36 21.33
N ASN A 202 1.12 -4.41 20.53
CA ASN A 202 2.40 -4.89 20.06
C ASN A 202 2.29 -5.30 18.58
N ARG A 203 3.06 -4.64 17.72
CA ARG A 203 3.01 -4.88 16.27
C ARG A 203 3.57 -6.24 15.89
N ASP A 204 4.70 -6.64 16.47
CA ASP A 204 5.34 -7.91 16.14
C ASP A 204 4.44 -9.10 16.51
N THR A 205 3.84 -9.07 17.70
CA THR A 205 2.87 -10.08 18.13
C THR A 205 1.66 -10.10 17.22
N PHE A 206 1.09 -8.93 16.88
CA PHE A 206 -0.04 -8.84 15.95
C PHE A 206 0.30 -9.46 14.59
N CYS A 207 1.42 -9.08 13.98
CA CYS A 207 1.85 -9.59 12.69
C CYS A 207 2.11 -11.10 12.72
N GLN A 208 2.77 -11.61 13.76
CA GLN A 208 3.03 -13.04 13.90
C GLN A 208 1.73 -13.85 14.08
N SER A 209 0.81 -13.39 14.92
CA SER A 209 -0.50 -14.02 15.09
C SER A 209 -1.31 -13.97 13.79
N LEU A 210 -1.31 -12.84 13.09
CA LEU A 210 -2.03 -12.71 11.82
C LEU A 210 -1.46 -13.64 10.74
N ARG A 211 -0.14 -13.84 10.68
CA ARG A 211 0.47 -14.86 9.80
C ARG A 211 -0.05 -16.26 10.12
N ALA A 212 -0.14 -16.62 11.40
CA ALA A 212 -0.63 -17.93 11.82
C ALA A 212 -2.12 -18.16 11.52
N ILE A 213 -2.96 -17.13 11.61
CA ILE A 213 -4.39 -17.23 11.29
C ILE A 213 -4.64 -17.27 9.78
N LYS A 214 -3.74 -16.69 8.98
CA LYS A 214 -3.84 -16.68 7.52
C LYS A 214 -3.38 -17.99 6.85
N LEU A 215 -2.49 -18.73 7.50
CA LEU A 215 -1.99 -20.03 7.04
C LEU A 215 -3.09 -21.09 7.14
#